data_AF-A0A8J8C1C7-F1
#
_entry.id   AF-A0A8J8C1C7-F1
#
_cell.length_a   1.000
_cell.length_b   1.000
_cell.length_c   1.000
_cell.angle_alpha   90.00
_cell.angle_beta   90.00
_cell.angle_gamma   90.00
#
_symmetry.space_group_name_H-M   'P 1'
#
loop_
_entity.id
_entity.type
_entity.pdbx_description
1 polymer ?
#
loop_
_entity_poly.entity_id
_entity_poly.type
_entity_poly.pdbx_seq_one_letter_code
_entity_poly.pdbx_strand_id
1 'polypeptide(L)' 'MHLLGFVVNPIAGMGGRVGLKGTDNVVEEAIKRGAEPVSGVRASHMLKTL' A
#
# COMPACT_ATOMS: atom_id res chain seq x y z
N MET A 1 15.42 -24.98 -10.00
CA MET A 1 14.42 -23.90 -10.10
C MET A 1 14.19 -23.33 -8.72
N HIS A 2 14.22 -22.01 -8.56
CA HIS A 2 13.87 -21.35 -7.29
C HIS A 2 12.53 -20.64 -7.47
N LEU A 3 11.63 -20.83 -6.49
CA LEU A 3 10.37 -20.10 -6.42
C LEU A 3 10.60 -18.80 -5.66
N LEU A 4 10.10 -17.69 -6.20
CA LEU A 4 10.09 -16.40 -5.52
C LEU A 4 8.65 -16.10 -5.07
N GLY A 5 8.46 -15.88 -3.78
CA GLY A 5 7.19 -15.40 -3.23
C GLY A 5 7.10 -13.88 -3.27
N PHE A 6 5.91 -13.34 -3.53
CA PHE A 6 5.63 -11.90 -3.52
C PHE A 6 4.51 -11.60 -2.53
N VAL A 7 4.80 -10.80 -1.51
CA VAL A 7 3.86 -10.46 -0.42
C VAL A 7 3.46 -8.99 -0.52
N VAL A 8 2.16 -8.72 -0.37
CA VAL A 8 1.59 -7.38 -0.45
C VAL A 8 0.98 -7.02 0.89
N ASN A 9 1.45 -5.93 1.52
CA ASN A 9 0.77 -5.35 2.67
C ASN A 9 -0.51 -4.63 2.19
N PRO A 10 -1.73 -5.05 2.59
CA PRO A 10 -2.97 -4.53 2.05
C PRO A 10 -3.23 -3.05 2.35
N ILE A 11 -2.54 -2.44 3.33
CA ILE A 11 -2.73 -1.03 3.72
C ILE A 11 -1.54 -0.13 3.35
N ALA A 12 -0.54 -0.66 2.65
CA ALA A 12 0.64 0.12 2.29
C ALA A 12 0.31 1.25 1.28
N GLY A 13 1.04 2.36 1.43
CA GLY A 13 0.94 3.53 0.55
C GLY A 13 -0.14 4.55 0.94
N MET A 14 -0.81 4.37 2.08
CA MET A 14 -1.87 5.29 2.55
C MET A 14 -1.33 6.65 3.01
N GLY A 15 -0.31 6.68 3.87
CA GLY A 15 0.09 7.91 4.57
C GLY A 15 0.62 9.02 3.66
N GLY A 16 1.47 8.68 2.68
CA GLY A 16 2.12 9.68 1.82
C GLY A 16 1.12 10.52 0.99
N ARG A 17 -0.02 9.94 0.60
CA ARG A 17 -1.07 10.63 -0.17
C ARG A 17 -1.79 11.72 0.62
N VAL A 18 -1.76 11.62 1.94
CA VAL A 18 -2.43 12.54 2.88
C VAL A 18 -1.44 13.35 3.71
N GLY A 19 -0.18 13.44 3.26
CA GLY A 19 0.86 14.24 3.91
C GLY A 19 1.41 13.66 5.21
N LEU A 20 1.27 12.36 5.43
CA LEU A 20 1.83 11.65 6.58
C LEU A 20 3.11 10.90 6.17
N LYS A 21 4.08 10.80 7.10
CA LYS A 21 5.31 10.01 6.88
C LYS A 21 5.02 8.50 6.70
N GLY A 22 3.89 8.03 7.23
CA GLY A 22 3.42 6.66 7.20
C GLY A 22 2.09 6.54 7.93
N THR A 23 1.62 5.32 8.18
CA THR A 23 0.38 5.06 8.92
C THR A 23 0.60 4.36 10.27
N ASP A 24 1.85 4.21 10.68
CA ASP A 24 2.19 3.62 11.98
C ASP A 24 1.63 4.49 13.10
N ASN A 25 0.78 3.90 13.96
CA ASN A 25 0.06 4.58 15.05
C ASN A 25 -0.89 5.72 14.63
N VAL A 26 -1.06 5.99 13.33
CA VAL A 26 -1.88 7.10 12.81
C VAL A 26 -2.81 6.67 11.67
N VAL A 27 -3.12 5.38 11.57
CA VAL A 27 -3.96 4.82 10.50
C VAL A 27 -5.35 5.46 10.46
N GLU A 28 -5.95 5.72 11.61
CA GLU A 28 -7.27 6.37 11.69
C GLU A 28 -7.23 7.81 11.17
N GLU A 29 -6.17 8.55 11.49
CA GLU A 29 -5.98 9.92 10.98
C GLU A 29 -5.76 9.91 9.47
N ALA A 30 -5.01 8.92 8.96
CA ALA A 30 -4.84 8.74 7.52
C ALA A 30 -6.20 8.52 6.84
N ILE A 31 -7.05 7.65 7.40
CA ILE A 31 -8.40 7.38 6.89
C ILE A 31 -9.26 8.65 6.95
N LYS A 32 -9.24 9.41 8.06
CA LYS A 32 -9.97 10.69 8.19
C LYS A 32 -9.56 11.73 7.14
N ARG A 33 -8.30 11.72 6.72
CA ARG A 33 -7.78 12.58 5.64
C ARG A 33 -8.06 12.05 4.22
N GLY A 34 -8.80 10.94 4.09
CA GLY A 34 -9.15 10.35 2.81
C GLY A 34 -8.08 9.41 2.24
N ALA A 35 -7.23 8.82 3.08
CA ALA A 35 -6.28 7.82 2.61
C ALA A 35 -7.00 6.53 2.22
N GLU A 36 -6.66 6.02 1.03
CA GLU A 36 -7.10 4.71 0.55
C GLU A 36 -5.88 3.82 0.29
N PRO A 37 -5.98 2.49 0.52
CA PRO A 37 -4.91 1.57 0.20
C PRO A 37 -4.57 1.53 -1.29
N VAL A 38 -3.28 1.43 -1.60
CA VAL A 38 -2.78 1.56 -2.99
C VAL A 38 -2.04 0.32 -3.47
N SER A 39 -1.48 -0.42 -2.52
CA SER A 39 -0.56 -1.52 -2.78
C SER A 39 -1.18 -2.63 -3.62
N GLY A 40 -2.43 -3.01 -3.39
CA GLY A 40 -3.12 -4.07 -4.13
C GLY A 40 -3.20 -3.76 -5.64
N VAL A 41 -3.71 -2.59 -6.01
CA VAL A 41 -3.82 -2.18 -7.42
C VAL A 41 -2.44 -2.11 -8.08
N ARG A 42 -1.44 -1.55 -7.40
CA ARG A 42 -0.07 -1.48 -7.92
C ARG A 42 0.58 -2.85 -8.10
N ALA A 43 0.38 -3.75 -7.13
CA ALA A 43 0.82 -5.14 -7.22
C ALA A 43 0.20 -5.85 -8.43
N SER A 44 -1.12 -5.73 -8.60
CA SER A 44 -1.81 -6.30 -9.75
C SER A 44 -1.33 -5.73 -11.08
N HIS A 45 -1.07 -4.42 -11.15
CA HIS A 45 -0.51 -3.80 -12.36
C HIS A 45 0.88 -4.35 -12.67
N MET A 46 1.77 -4.45 -11.68
CA MET A 46 3.12 -5.00 -11.85
C MET A 46 3.09 -6.44 -12.37
N LEU A 47 2.26 -7.30 -11.76
CA LEU A 47 2.13 -8.70 -12.18
C LEU A 47 1.55 -8.87 -13.59
N LYS A 48 0.75 -7.91 -14.08
CA LYS A 48 0.24 -7.90 -15.47
C LYS A 48 1.29 -7.46 -16.50
N THR A 49 2.36 -6.80 -16.04
CA THR A 49 3.42 -6.24 -16.89
C THR A 49 4.75 -7.00 -16.81
N LEU A 50 4.82 -8.03 -15.97
CA LEU A 50 5.91 -9.00 -15.93
C LEU A 50 5.76 -10.02 -17.07
#